data_AF-A0A4Q0MKJ0-F1
#
_entry.id   AF-A0A4Q0MKJ0-F1
#
_cell.length_a   1.000
_cell.length_b   1.000
_cell.length_c   1.000
_cell.angle_alpha   90.00
_cell.angle_beta   90.00
_cell.angle_gamma   90.00
#
_symmetry.space_group_name_H-M   'P 1'
#
loop_
_entity.id
_entity.type
_entity.pdbx_description
1 polymer ?
#
loop_
_entity_poly.entity_id
_entity_poly.type
_entity_poly.pdbx_seq_one_letter_code
_entity_poly.pdbx_strand_id
1 'polypeptide(L)'
;GGGPPVRLASGSDLSSGPAAEPGAAELRLSDAATKRLLPFLRRGKAILVTVSGEGGEQASASLPLPGFAAAAAEMDARQGRVDRQDALAALIGGAAPGKLTGKLRDVARDQVPEALRTVMIGRDCPLWDQAEGDASFLADESFAADLGGGRTLWAIVCASGSYNADFALFIEDPSKAANRFDPLLFAAFVESIGWTGTDTLTNVAYNPETRELKAFDKGRGAGDCGQVGLWEWVGAAFRMIEYRAKEECDGVGDASSFPIVFRGER
;
A
#
# COMPACT_ATOMS: atom_id res chain seq x y z
N GLY A 1 -9.33 -2.76 18.76
CA GLY A 1 -8.61 -3.94 18.26
C GLY A 1 -7.32 -3.45 17.63
N GLY A 2 -6.19 -4.02 18.02
CA GLY A 2 -4.90 -3.75 17.37
C GLY A 2 -4.74 -4.64 16.13
N GLY A 3 -3.94 -4.19 15.17
CA GLY A 3 -3.51 -5.04 14.04
C GLY A 3 -2.59 -6.18 14.51
N PRO A 4 -2.30 -7.15 13.63
CA PRO A 4 -1.35 -8.23 13.94
C PRO A 4 0.03 -7.66 14.32
N PRO A 5 0.77 -8.30 15.26
CA PRO A 5 2.07 -7.80 15.70
C PRO A 5 3.12 -7.96 14.60
N VAL A 6 3.77 -6.85 14.21
CA VAL A 6 4.96 -6.88 13.35
C VAL A 6 6.15 -7.33 14.20
N ARG A 7 6.76 -8.47 13.83
CA ARG A 7 7.96 -9.00 14.49
C ARG A 7 9.21 -8.64 13.70
N LEU A 8 10.20 -8.09 14.41
CA LEU A 8 11.48 -7.63 13.88
C LEU A 8 12.60 -8.36 14.63
N ALA A 9 13.51 -9.01 13.90
CA ALA A 9 14.62 -9.73 14.48
C ALA A 9 15.86 -8.82 14.67
N SER A 10 16.58 -9.03 15.78
CA SER A 10 17.89 -8.40 16.00
C SER A 10 18.87 -8.81 14.90
N GLY A 11 19.68 -7.85 14.43
CA GLY A 11 20.60 -8.00 13.31
C GLY A 11 19.95 -7.64 11.96
N SER A 12 19.01 -8.45 11.47
CA SER A 12 18.43 -8.28 10.13
C SER A 12 17.45 -7.12 10.02
N ASP A 13 16.60 -6.93 11.03
CA ASP A 13 15.55 -5.91 11.03
C ASP A 13 15.87 -4.75 11.98
N LEU A 14 16.62 -5.03 13.05
CA LEU A 14 16.81 -4.13 14.18
C LEU A 14 18.24 -4.22 14.70
N SER A 15 18.86 -3.08 14.94
CA SER A 15 20.10 -2.97 15.72
C SER A 15 19.86 -2.12 16.97
N SER A 16 20.61 -2.39 18.03
CA SER A 16 20.57 -1.63 19.28
C SER A 16 21.92 -0.97 19.58
N GLY A 17 21.86 0.16 20.26
CA GLY A 17 23.04 0.91 20.69
C GLY A 17 22.79 1.66 22.00
N PRO A 18 23.86 2.23 22.59
CA PRO A 18 23.72 3.05 23.79
C PRO A 18 22.86 4.29 23.48
N ALA A 19 21.87 4.57 24.32
CA ALA A 19 21.13 5.84 24.25
C ALA A 19 21.83 6.95 25.03
N ALA A 20 21.41 8.19 24.79
CA ALA A 20 21.90 9.36 25.52
C ALA A 20 21.50 9.36 27.01
N GLU A 21 20.42 8.67 27.38
CA GLU A 21 19.94 8.60 28.77
C GLU A 21 20.38 7.32 29.48
N PRO A 22 20.79 7.39 30.76
CA PRO A 22 21.12 6.22 31.57
C PRO A 22 19.94 5.25 31.67
N GLY A 23 20.16 3.98 31.33
CA GLY A 23 19.12 2.94 31.36
C GLY A 23 18.22 2.92 30.13
N ALA A 24 18.50 3.71 29.10
CA ALA A 24 17.82 3.66 27.80
C ALA A 24 18.69 2.98 26.72
N ALA A 25 18.04 2.44 25.70
CA ALA A 25 18.69 1.88 24.51
C ALA A 25 18.15 2.57 23.25
N GLU A 26 19.04 2.90 22.32
CA GLU A 26 18.67 3.37 20.99
C GLU A 26 18.38 2.15 20.11
N LEU A 27 17.24 2.15 19.45
CA LEU A 27 16.83 1.10 18.52
C LEU A 27 16.82 1.68 17.10
N ARG A 28 17.57 1.05 16.19
CA ARG A 28 17.64 1.44 14.78
C ARG A 28 17.08 0.33 13.90
N LEU A 29 16.01 0.66 13.19
CA LEU A 29 15.38 -0.23 12.24
C LEU A 29 16.13 -0.20 10.90
N SER A 30 16.21 -1.35 10.24
CA SER A 30 16.65 -1.40 8.85
C SER A 30 15.61 -0.74 7.92
N ASP A 31 16.01 -0.41 6.69
CA ASP A 31 15.07 0.13 5.69
C ASP A 31 13.93 -0.84 5.41
N ALA A 32 14.21 -2.15 5.39
CA ALA A 32 13.21 -3.19 5.20
C ALA A 32 12.22 -3.23 6.37
N ALA A 33 12.72 -3.20 7.60
CA ALA A 33 11.90 -3.15 8.81
C ALA A 33 11.06 -1.86 8.89
N THR A 34 11.62 -0.73 8.47
CA THR A 34 10.92 0.56 8.43
C THR A 34 9.78 0.51 7.42
N LYS A 35 10.01 -0.01 6.21
CA LYS A 35 8.97 -0.20 5.18
C LYS A 35 7.83 -1.10 5.66
N ARG A 36 8.14 -2.14 6.45
CA ARG A 36 7.15 -3.02 7.08
C ARG A 36 6.26 -2.30 8.10
N LEU A 37 6.77 -1.25 8.75
CA LEU A 37 6.10 -0.52 9.83
C LEU A 37 5.22 0.63 9.32
N LEU A 38 5.62 1.28 8.23
CA LEU A 38 4.97 2.48 7.70
C LEU A 38 3.46 2.34 7.42
N PRO A 39 2.95 1.23 6.84
CA PRO A 39 1.50 1.06 6.61
C PRO A 39 0.67 1.07 7.91
N PHE A 40 1.24 0.61 9.02
CA PHE A 40 0.57 0.57 10.32
C PHE A 40 0.62 1.93 11.03
N LEU A 41 1.75 2.63 10.90
CA LEU A 41 1.95 3.99 11.42
C LEU A 41 0.97 5.01 10.82
N ARG A 42 0.58 4.79 9.56
CA ARG A 42 -0.45 5.57 8.86
C ARG A 42 -1.81 5.59 9.57
N ARG A 43 -2.20 4.48 10.20
CA ARG A 43 -3.60 4.19 10.57
C ARG A 43 -3.83 4.07 12.08
N GLY A 44 -2.76 3.84 12.85
CA GLY A 44 -2.82 3.59 14.28
C GLY A 44 -3.01 4.87 15.11
N LYS A 45 -3.62 4.73 16.29
CA LYS A 45 -3.64 5.80 17.31
C LYS A 45 -2.40 5.78 18.20
N ALA A 46 -1.81 4.60 18.35
CA ALA A 46 -0.57 4.37 19.06
C ALA A 46 0.08 3.09 18.52
N ILE A 47 1.40 3.00 18.62
CA ILE A 47 2.13 1.73 18.53
C ILE A 47 2.46 1.26 19.94
N LEU A 48 2.27 -0.04 20.18
CA LEU A 48 2.85 -0.72 21.32
C LEU A 48 4.10 -1.45 20.84
N VAL A 49 5.26 -1.03 21.33
CA VAL A 49 6.54 -1.70 21.10
C VAL A 49 6.81 -2.60 22.30
N THR A 50 7.15 -3.86 22.06
CA THR A 50 7.69 -4.75 23.07
C THR A 50 9.04 -5.25 22.58
N VAL A 51 10.07 -5.09 23.40
CA VAL A 51 11.44 -5.48 23.14
C VAL A 51 11.80 -6.58 24.13
N SER A 52 12.34 -7.68 23.63
CA SER A 52 12.83 -8.78 24.47
C SER A 52 14.36 -8.83 24.39
N GLY A 53 15.01 -8.78 25.54
CA GLY A 53 16.47 -8.98 25.67
C GLY A 53 16.85 -10.46 25.62
N GLU A 54 18.14 -10.74 25.40
CA GLU A 54 18.67 -12.12 25.37
C GLU A 54 18.45 -12.87 26.70
N GLY A 55 18.36 -12.14 27.83
CA GLY A 55 18.03 -12.68 29.15
C GLY A 55 16.54 -12.98 29.38
N GLY A 56 15.67 -12.77 28.38
CA GLY A 56 14.22 -12.99 28.49
C GLY A 56 13.45 -11.84 29.15
N GLU A 57 14.14 -10.78 29.56
CA GLU A 57 13.55 -9.53 30.03
C GLU A 57 12.77 -8.83 28.92
N GLN A 58 11.61 -8.26 29.26
CA GLN A 58 10.77 -7.53 28.31
C GLN A 58 10.61 -6.08 28.75
N ALA A 59 10.78 -5.17 27.81
CA ALA A 59 10.40 -3.77 27.95
C ALA A 59 9.28 -3.45 26.96
N SER A 60 8.26 -2.72 27.41
CA SER A 60 7.18 -2.27 26.54
C SER A 60 7.02 -0.76 26.63
N ALA A 61 6.79 -0.14 25.47
CA ALA A 61 6.51 1.28 25.36
C ALA A 61 5.30 1.51 24.44
N SER A 62 4.43 2.44 24.82
CA SER A 62 3.35 2.90 23.94
C SER A 62 3.69 4.27 23.37
N LEU A 63 3.76 4.38 22.05
CA LEU A 63 4.02 5.61 21.33
C LEU A 63 2.72 6.11 20.70
N PRO A 64 2.13 7.22 21.18
CA PRO A 64 1.00 7.85 20.51
C PRO A 64 1.40 8.31 19.09
N LEU A 65 0.52 8.11 18.13
CA LEU A 65 0.72 8.52 16.73
C LEU A 65 0.09 9.87 16.31
N PRO A 66 -0.71 10.60 17.12
CA PRO A 66 -1.04 11.99 16.79
C PRO A 66 0.23 12.81 16.56
N GLY A 67 0.34 13.44 15.38
CA GLY A 67 1.52 14.20 14.97
C GLY A 67 2.48 13.46 14.02
N PHE A 68 2.37 12.12 13.88
CA PHE A 68 3.21 11.35 12.95
C PHE A 68 3.08 11.83 11.51
N ALA A 69 1.84 12.06 11.05
CA ALA A 69 1.58 12.56 9.70
C ALA A 69 2.16 13.96 9.44
N ALA A 70 2.11 14.84 10.43
CA ALA A 70 2.70 16.17 10.35
C ALA A 70 4.23 16.10 10.33
N ALA A 71 4.82 15.22 11.13
CA ALA A 71 6.26 14.99 11.13
C ALA A 71 6.73 14.40 9.79
N ALA A 72 5.99 13.46 9.21
CA ALA A 72 6.27 12.92 7.88
C ALA A 72 6.20 13.99 6.79
N ALA A 73 5.18 14.86 6.83
CA ALA A 73 5.07 15.97 5.89
C ALA A 73 6.22 16.99 6.04
N GLU A 74 6.67 17.26 7.26
CA GLU A 74 7.85 18.10 7.51
C GLU A 74 9.15 17.44 7.01
N MET A 75 9.28 16.11 7.16
CA MET A 75 10.40 15.36 6.58
C MET A 75 10.40 15.47 5.06
N ASP A 76 9.25 15.28 4.43
CA ASP A 76 9.10 15.46 2.98
C ASP A 76 9.45 16.90 2.58
N ALA A 77 9.03 17.91 3.34
CA ALA A 77 9.37 19.31 3.08
C ALA A 77 10.87 19.56 3.11
N ARG A 78 11.57 19.05 4.14
CA ARG A 78 13.03 19.15 4.25
C ARG A 78 13.77 18.39 3.16
N GLN A 79 13.17 17.32 2.64
CA GLN A 79 13.70 16.54 1.54
C GLN A 79 13.29 17.09 0.15
N GLY A 80 12.50 18.17 0.08
CA GLY A 80 12.02 18.72 -1.19
C GLY A 80 10.98 17.85 -1.90
N ARG A 81 10.17 17.09 -1.16
CA ARG A 81 9.20 16.09 -1.66
C ARG A 81 7.74 16.50 -1.52
N VAL A 82 7.43 17.76 -1.18
CA VAL A 82 6.08 18.24 -0.77
C VAL A 82 4.96 17.91 -1.78
N ASP A 83 5.27 17.81 -3.07
CA ASP A 83 4.30 17.51 -4.13
C ASP A 83 4.59 16.20 -4.89
N ARG A 84 5.46 15.34 -4.33
CA ARG A 84 5.80 14.07 -4.96
C ARG A 84 4.79 12.99 -4.58
N GLN A 85 4.44 12.15 -5.55
CA GLN A 85 3.51 11.05 -5.33
C GLN A 85 4.07 9.92 -4.44
N ASP A 86 5.39 9.85 -4.31
CA ASP A 86 6.10 8.92 -3.43
C ASP A 86 6.51 9.54 -2.08
N ALA A 87 6.09 10.79 -1.81
CA ALA A 87 6.30 11.46 -0.54
C ALA A 87 5.72 10.63 0.61
N LEU A 88 6.38 10.62 1.76
CA LEU A 88 5.94 9.84 2.91
C LEU A 88 4.53 10.22 3.33
N ALA A 89 4.22 11.52 3.35
CA ALA A 89 2.90 12.07 3.58
C ALA A 89 1.86 11.56 2.57
N ALA A 90 2.22 11.45 1.28
CA ALA A 90 1.32 10.91 0.25
C ALA A 90 1.07 9.41 0.46
N LEU A 91 2.11 8.63 0.78
CA LEU A 91 2.00 7.21 1.10
C LEU A 91 1.16 6.96 2.37
N ILE A 92 1.23 7.86 3.34
CA ILE A 92 0.44 7.78 4.58
C ILE A 92 -0.91 8.53 4.53
N GLY A 93 -1.35 9.01 3.37
CA GLY A 93 -2.70 9.60 3.23
C GLY A 93 -2.87 11.06 3.68
N GLY A 94 -1.78 11.80 3.86
CA GLY A 94 -1.75 13.25 4.06
C GLY A 94 -1.51 13.71 5.51
N ALA A 95 -1.31 15.03 5.70
CA ALA A 95 -0.93 15.66 6.97
C ALA A 95 -2.02 15.66 8.05
N ALA A 96 -3.28 15.40 7.66
CA ALA A 96 -4.33 15.12 8.61
C ALA A 96 -4.39 13.60 8.83
N PRO A 97 -4.26 13.08 10.06
CA PRO A 97 -4.72 11.73 10.39
C PRO A 97 -6.25 11.73 10.30
N GLY A 98 -6.74 11.83 9.07
CA GLY A 98 -8.11 12.15 8.75
C GLY A 98 -8.89 10.86 8.75
N LYS A 99 -9.59 10.61 9.86
CA LYS A 99 -11.02 10.31 9.83
C LYS A 99 -11.46 9.52 8.58
N LEU A 100 -10.90 8.33 8.33
CA LEU A 100 -11.49 7.41 7.37
C LEU A 100 -12.83 7.03 7.97
N THR A 101 -13.90 7.54 7.35
CA THR A 101 -15.29 7.54 7.81
C THR A 101 -15.92 6.14 7.84
N GLY A 102 -15.12 5.08 8.03
CA GLY A 102 -15.50 3.69 7.78
C GLY A 102 -15.49 3.32 6.29
N LYS A 103 -15.23 4.29 5.39
CA LYS A 103 -15.25 4.10 3.92
C LYS A 103 -14.02 3.39 3.35
N LEU A 104 -12.98 3.16 4.12
CA LEU A 104 -11.82 2.37 3.72
C LEU A 104 -11.43 1.51 4.91
N ARG A 105 -11.23 0.22 4.68
CA ARG A 105 -10.83 -0.74 5.71
C ARG A 105 -9.82 -1.72 5.16
N ASP A 106 -8.89 -2.12 6.00
CA ASP A 106 -7.98 -3.20 5.69
C ASP A 106 -8.75 -4.53 5.72
N VAL A 107 -8.30 -5.48 4.91
CA VAL A 107 -8.90 -6.79 4.79
C VAL A 107 -7.79 -7.81 4.97
N ALA A 108 -7.71 -8.40 6.16
CA ALA A 108 -6.80 -9.53 6.36
C ALA A 108 -7.21 -10.72 5.47
N ARG A 109 -6.27 -11.60 5.14
CA ARG A 109 -6.52 -12.76 4.25
C ARG A 109 -7.69 -13.64 4.75
N ASP A 110 -7.85 -13.80 6.05
CA ASP A 110 -8.94 -14.53 6.70
C ASP A 110 -10.29 -13.77 6.71
N GLN A 111 -10.28 -12.47 6.42
CA GLN A 111 -11.45 -11.60 6.33
C GLN A 111 -11.95 -11.40 4.89
N VAL A 112 -11.25 -11.94 3.89
CA VAL A 112 -11.72 -11.94 2.50
C VAL A 112 -12.92 -12.90 2.37
N PRO A 113 -14.04 -12.47 1.76
CA PRO A 113 -15.22 -13.32 1.56
C PRO A 113 -14.87 -14.63 0.85
N GLU A 114 -15.52 -15.73 1.26
CA GLU A 114 -15.25 -17.07 0.73
C GLU A 114 -15.39 -17.16 -0.80
N ALA A 115 -16.42 -16.51 -1.36
CA ALA A 115 -16.60 -16.45 -2.80
C ALA A 115 -15.43 -15.72 -3.50
N LEU A 116 -14.94 -14.62 -2.92
CA LEU A 116 -13.78 -13.90 -3.45
C LEU A 116 -12.49 -14.70 -3.27
N ARG A 117 -12.31 -15.41 -2.15
CA ARG A 117 -11.19 -16.34 -1.93
C ARG A 117 -11.15 -17.43 -3.01
N THR A 118 -12.30 -18.03 -3.35
CA THR A 118 -12.40 -19.01 -4.43
C THR A 118 -11.97 -18.42 -5.77
N VAL A 119 -12.38 -17.18 -6.07
CA VAL A 119 -11.95 -16.46 -7.27
C VAL A 119 -10.43 -16.22 -7.25
N MET A 120 -9.85 -15.81 -6.13
CA MET A 120 -8.39 -15.58 -6.03
C MET A 120 -7.59 -16.87 -6.26
N ILE A 121 -8.05 -17.99 -5.70
CA ILE A 121 -7.42 -19.31 -5.94
C ILE A 121 -7.53 -19.70 -7.42
N GLY A 122 -8.70 -19.53 -8.04
CA GLY A 122 -8.91 -19.84 -9.46
C GLY A 122 -8.21 -18.90 -10.45
N ARG A 123 -7.65 -17.79 -9.97
CA ARG A 123 -6.85 -16.83 -10.75
C ARG A 123 -5.34 -17.13 -10.70
N ASP A 124 -4.94 -18.25 -10.08
CA ASP A 124 -3.55 -18.62 -9.85
C ASP A 124 -2.75 -17.54 -9.11
N CYS A 125 -3.40 -16.82 -8.19
CA CYS A 125 -2.73 -15.84 -7.33
C CYS A 125 -1.84 -16.56 -6.31
N PRO A 126 -0.49 -16.45 -6.37
CA PRO A 126 0.42 -17.28 -5.57
C PRO A 126 0.21 -17.14 -4.06
N LEU A 127 -0.12 -15.93 -3.58
CA LEU A 127 -0.40 -15.68 -2.17
C LEU A 127 -1.61 -16.43 -1.63
N TRP A 128 -2.48 -16.94 -2.51
CA TRP A 128 -3.70 -17.67 -2.15
C TRP A 128 -3.52 -19.18 -2.20
N ASP A 129 -2.43 -19.66 -2.80
CA ASP A 129 -1.98 -21.04 -2.66
C ASP A 129 -1.67 -21.32 -1.17
N GLN A 130 -2.03 -22.49 -0.69
CA GLN A 130 -1.81 -22.93 0.69
C GLN A 130 -0.33 -23.30 0.93
N ALA A 131 0.51 -23.33 -0.12
CA ALA A 131 1.91 -23.73 -0.07
C ALA A 131 2.90 -22.60 0.30
N GLU A 132 2.50 -21.32 0.25
CA GLU A 132 3.40 -20.22 0.64
C GLU A 132 3.41 -20.02 2.16
N GLY A 133 4.44 -20.58 2.80
CA GLY A 133 4.67 -20.44 4.25
C GLY A 133 5.22 -19.06 4.67
N ASP A 134 5.78 -18.29 3.74
CA ASP A 134 6.45 -17.00 3.98
C ASP A 134 5.99 -15.93 2.97
N ALA A 135 4.69 -15.67 2.90
CA ALA A 135 4.16 -14.55 2.14
C ALA A 135 4.82 -13.22 2.62
N SER A 136 5.24 -12.36 1.68
CA SER A 136 5.74 -11.02 2.01
C SER A 136 4.75 -10.29 2.91
N PHE A 137 5.23 -9.42 3.81
CA PHE A 137 4.34 -8.57 4.61
C PHE A 137 3.41 -7.69 3.75
N LEU A 138 3.78 -7.45 2.49
CA LEU A 138 2.95 -6.75 1.51
C LEU A 138 1.66 -7.54 1.16
N ALA A 139 1.62 -8.85 1.44
CA ALA A 139 0.43 -9.69 1.24
C ALA A 139 -0.77 -9.27 2.11
N ASP A 140 -0.50 -8.61 3.25
CA ASP A 140 -1.53 -8.12 4.17
C ASP A 140 -2.04 -6.70 3.80
N GLU A 141 -1.63 -6.14 2.65
CA GLU A 141 -2.05 -4.81 2.22
C GLU A 141 -3.43 -4.76 1.54
N SER A 142 -4.13 -5.89 1.46
CA SER A 142 -5.48 -5.98 0.91
C SER A 142 -6.44 -5.03 1.63
N PHE A 143 -7.37 -4.42 0.88
CA PHE A 143 -8.33 -3.46 1.44
C PHE A 143 -9.69 -3.51 0.73
N ALA A 144 -10.69 -2.97 1.42
CA ALA A 144 -12.01 -2.72 0.86
C ALA A 144 -12.40 -1.24 1.07
N ALA A 145 -13.06 -0.65 0.08
CA ALA A 145 -13.47 0.74 0.12
C ALA A 145 -14.92 0.95 -0.36
N ASP A 146 -15.64 1.85 0.31
CA ASP A 146 -16.96 2.32 -0.13
C ASP A 146 -16.80 3.22 -1.36
N LEU A 147 -17.47 2.82 -2.45
CA LEU A 147 -17.54 3.54 -3.71
C LEU A 147 -18.80 4.43 -3.82
N GLY A 148 -19.65 4.43 -2.79
CA GLY A 148 -20.96 5.05 -2.79
C GLY A 148 -22.03 4.20 -3.49
N GLY A 149 -23.30 4.51 -3.22
CA GLY A 149 -24.43 3.74 -3.77
C GLY A 149 -24.49 2.29 -3.27
N GLY A 150 -23.85 2.00 -2.12
CA GLY A 150 -23.75 0.66 -1.53
C GLY A 150 -22.70 -0.23 -2.18
N ARG A 151 -21.91 0.27 -3.14
CA ARG A 151 -20.88 -0.50 -3.83
C ARG A 151 -19.59 -0.53 -3.03
N THR A 152 -18.90 -1.67 -3.08
CA THR A 152 -17.61 -1.86 -2.43
C THR A 152 -16.54 -2.20 -3.46
N LEU A 153 -15.43 -1.44 -3.46
CA LEU A 153 -14.18 -1.85 -4.09
C LEU A 153 -13.50 -2.85 -3.18
N TRP A 154 -13.07 -3.97 -3.73
CA TRP A 154 -12.18 -4.93 -3.09
C TRP A 154 -10.85 -4.96 -3.85
N ALA A 155 -9.77 -4.55 -3.21
CA ALA A 155 -8.42 -4.64 -3.76
C ALA A 155 -7.66 -5.70 -2.98
N ILE A 156 -7.50 -6.88 -3.57
CA ILE A 156 -6.93 -8.05 -2.90
C ILE A 156 -5.57 -8.35 -3.48
N VAL A 157 -4.55 -8.45 -2.63
CA VAL A 157 -3.19 -8.78 -3.06
C VAL A 157 -3.21 -10.21 -3.65
N CYS A 158 -2.72 -10.31 -4.88
CA CYS A 158 -2.62 -11.52 -5.67
C CYS A 158 -1.20 -12.10 -5.61
N ALA A 159 -0.20 -11.24 -5.77
CA ALA A 159 1.22 -11.57 -5.72
C ALA A 159 2.00 -10.44 -5.03
N SER A 160 3.21 -10.75 -4.55
CA SER A 160 4.09 -9.74 -3.98
C SER A 160 5.55 -10.06 -4.27
N GLY A 161 6.36 -9.01 -4.41
CA GLY A 161 7.79 -9.06 -4.57
C GLY A 161 8.49 -8.11 -3.60
N SER A 162 9.78 -7.85 -3.84
CA SER A 162 10.63 -7.10 -2.90
C SER A 162 10.23 -5.62 -2.73
N TYR A 163 9.56 -5.03 -3.73
CA TYR A 163 9.18 -3.61 -3.75
C TYR A 163 7.83 -3.33 -4.39
N ASN A 164 7.12 -4.37 -4.84
CA ASN A 164 5.83 -4.30 -5.53
C ASN A 164 4.86 -5.31 -4.91
N ALA A 165 3.60 -4.93 -4.81
CA ALA A 165 2.49 -5.82 -4.52
C ALA A 165 1.42 -5.67 -5.59
N ASP A 166 1.02 -6.78 -6.20
CA ASP A 166 0.03 -6.80 -7.27
C ASP A 166 -1.34 -7.13 -6.70
N PHE A 167 -2.32 -6.30 -7.03
CA PHE A 167 -3.69 -6.40 -6.53
C PHE A 167 -4.61 -6.79 -7.67
N ALA A 168 -5.45 -7.79 -7.44
CA ALA A 168 -6.66 -8.01 -8.24
C ALA A 168 -7.80 -7.18 -7.64
N LEU A 169 -8.48 -6.40 -8.48
CA LEU A 169 -9.52 -5.47 -8.05
C LEU A 169 -10.91 -5.95 -8.49
N PHE A 170 -11.88 -5.81 -7.59
CA PHE A 170 -13.25 -6.24 -7.82
C PHE A 170 -14.25 -5.20 -7.31
N ILE A 171 -15.44 -5.22 -7.91
CA ILE A 171 -16.60 -4.47 -7.40
C ILE A 171 -17.64 -5.47 -6.90
N GLU A 172 -18.08 -5.24 -5.68
CA GLU A 172 -19.30 -5.81 -5.15
C GLU A 172 -20.42 -4.76 -5.27
N ASP A 173 -21.44 -5.08 -6.08
CA ASP A 173 -22.60 -4.22 -6.31
C ASP A 173 -23.86 -4.86 -5.71
N PRO A 174 -24.54 -4.22 -4.74
CA PRO A 174 -25.70 -4.80 -4.06
C PRO A 174 -26.92 -4.97 -4.98
N SER A 175 -26.93 -4.34 -6.15
CA SER A 175 -27.95 -4.57 -7.18
C SER A 175 -27.80 -5.91 -7.91
N LYS A 176 -26.66 -6.58 -7.75
CA LYS A 176 -26.38 -7.90 -8.34
C LYS A 176 -26.59 -9.02 -7.32
N ALA A 177 -26.39 -10.25 -7.77
CA ALA A 177 -26.48 -11.42 -6.88
C ALA A 177 -25.52 -11.24 -5.69
N ALA A 178 -25.98 -11.63 -4.49
CA ALA A 178 -25.14 -11.60 -3.30
C ALA A 178 -23.84 -12.40 -3.50
N ASN A 179 -22.74 -11.95 -2.89
CA ASN A 179 -21.41 -12.55 -3.03
C ASN A 179 -20.87 -12.58 -4.47
N ARG A 180 -21.37 -11.71 -5.35
CA ARG A 180 -20.82 -11.51 -6.69
C ARG A 180 -19.78 -10.40 -6.69
N PHE A 181 -18.56 -10.75 -7.07
CA PHE A 181 -17.42 -9.85 -7.20
C PHE A 181 -17.06 -9.76 -8.69
N ASP A 182 -17.38 -8.64 -9.33
CA ASP A 182 -17.03 -8.44 -10.74
C ASP A 182 -15.59 -7.92 -10.85
N PRO A 183 -14.71 -8.58 -11.61
CA PRO A 183 -13.33 -8.14 -11.77
C PRO A 183 -13.24 -6.82 -12.55
N LEU A 184 -12.28 -5.99 -12.17
CA LEU A 184 -11.92 -4.77 -12.89
C LEU A 184 -10.75 -5.05 -13.83
N LEU A 185 -10.85 -4.52 -15.04
CA LEU A 185 -9.79 -4.55 -16.04
C LEU A 185 -9.27 -3.14 -16.27
N PHE A 186 -7.97 -3.01 -16.49
CA PHE A 186 -7.29 -1.75 -16.66
C PHE A 186 -6.45 -1.78 -17.95
N ALA A 187 -6.24 -0.60 -18.52
CA ALA A 187 -5.25 -0.42 -19.58
C ALA A 187 -3.86 -0.29 -18.95
N ALA A 188 -2.88 -0.98 -19.51
CA ALA A 188 -1.47 -0.86 -19.19
C ALA A 188 -0.69 -0.39 -20.44
N PHE A 189 0.48 0.19 -20.23
CA PHE A 189 1.31 0.70 -21.32
C PHE A 189 2.77 0.28 -21.16
N VAL A 190 3.31 -0.34 -22.21
CA VAL A 190 4.73 -0.70 -22.32
C VAL A 190 5.27 0.03 -23.55
N GLU A 191 6.38 0.76 -23.46
CA GLU A 191 6.83 1.62 -24.58
C GLU A 191 7.15 0.81 -25.83
N SER A 192 7.73 -0.38 -25.64
CA SER A 192 8.10 -1.28 -26.73
C SER A 192 6.91 -1.99 -27.40
N ILE A 193 5.72 -2.02 -26.79
CA ILE A 193 4.55 -2.79 -27.27
C ILE A 193 3.32 -1.89 -27.53
N GLY A 194 3.17 -0.81 -26.78
CA GLY A 194 1.99 0.04 -26.73
C GLY A 194 1.00 -0.36 -25.64
N TRP A 195 -0.29 -0.10 -25.89
CA TRP A 195 -1.37 -0.37 -24.93
C TRP A 195 -1.72 -1.85 -24.88
N THR A 196 -1.84 -2.37 -23.66
CA THR A 196 -2.30 -3.73 -23.36
C THR A 196 -3.41 -3.70 -22.31
N GLY A 197 -4.05 -4.85 -22.07
CA GLY A 197 -4.99 -5.03 -20.97
C GLY A 197 -4.33 -5.77 -19.81
N THR A 198 -4.67 -5.38 -18.59
CA THR A 198 -4.30 -6.08 -17.35
C THR A 198 -5.52 -6.23 -16.44
N ASP A 199 -5.53 -7.26 -15.62
CA ASP A 199 -6.53 -7.49 -14.59
C ASP A 199 -5.96 -7.35 -13.16
N THR A 200 -4.71 -6.88 -13.06
CA THR A 200 -4.05 -6.50 -11.82
C THR A 200 -3.44 -5.10 -11.91
N LEU A 201 -3.29 -4.46 -10.75
CA LEU A 201 -2.56 -3.21 -10.59
C LEU A 201 -1.53 -3.33 -9.46
N THR A 202 -0.41 -2.62 -9.58
CA THR A 202 0.69 -2.71 -8.62
C THR A 202 0.70 -1.52 -7.66
N ASN A 203 0.98 -1.77 -6.38
CA ASN A 203 1.06 -0.77 -5.29
C ASN A 203 -0.14 0.17 -5.26
N VAL A 204 -1.33 -0.41 -5.06
CA VAL A 204 -2.60 0.29 -5.24
C VAL A 204 -2.97 1.11 -4.00
N ALA A 205 -3.48 2.32 -4.24
CA ALA A 205 -4.06 3.18 -3.22
C ALA A 205 -5.38 3.79 -3.70
N TYR A 206 -6.38 3.84 -2.82
CA TYR A 206 -7.65 4.50 -3.10
C TYR A 206 -7.96 5.57 -2.05
N ASN A 207 -8.40 6.75 -2.50
CA ASN A 207 -8.87 7.83 -1.65
C ASN A 207 -10.40 7.98 -1.79
N PRO A 208 -11.20 7.61 -0.78
CA PRO A 208 -12.66 7.68 -0.86
C PRO A 208 -13.22 9.11 -0.87
N GLU A 209 -12.44 10.12 -0.44
CA GLU A 209 -12.88 11.52 -0.43
C GLU A 209 -12.71 12.17 -1.81
N THR A 210 -11.62 11.86 -2.52
CA THR A 210 -11.42 12.32 -3.90
C THR A 210 -11.94 11.35 -4.95
N ARG A 211 -12.32 10.13 -4.54
CA ARG A 211 -12.71 9.00 -5.40
C ARG A 211 -11.60 8.57 -6.36
N GLU A 212 -10.35 8.78 -5.97
CA GLU A 212 -9.19 8.50 -6.83
C GLU A 212 -8.55 7.16 -6.50
N LEU A 213 -8.33 6.36 -7.53
CA LEU A 213 -7.50 5.16 -7.51
C LEU A 213 -6.14 5.48 -8.13
N LYS A 214 -5.08 5.09 -7.44
CA LYS A 214 -3.69 5.24 -7.89
C LYS A 214 -3.00 3.89 -7.89
N ALA A 215 -2.15 3.66 -8.88
CA ALA A 215 -1.26 2.51 -8.93
C ALA A 215 0.13 2.96 -9.38
N PHE A 216 1.16 2.33 -8.83
CA PHE A 216 2.54 2.59 -9.21
C PHE A 216 3.30 1.26 -9.33
N ASP A 217 3.49 0.80 -10.55
CA ASP A 217 4.42 -0.29 -10.83
C ASP A 217 5.83 0.28 -10.95
N LYS A 218 6.74 -0.17 -10.07
CA LYS A 218 8.14 0.20 -10.11
C LYS A 218 8.92 -0.82 -10.95
N GLY A 219 9.68 -0.35 -11.94
CA GLY A 219 10.60 -1.24 -12.66
C GLY A 219 11.72 -1.79 -11.75
N ARG A 220 12.14 -1.00 -10.75
CA ARG A 220 13.07 -1.42 -9.68
C ARG A 220 12.83 -0.65 -8.39
N GLY A 221 13.44 -1.09 -7.29
CA GLY A 221 13.26 -0.50 -5.96
C GLY A 221 13.48 1.01 -5.84
N ALA A 222 14.28 1.62 -6.73
CA ALA A 222 14.50 3.07 -6.79
C ALA A 222 13.30 3.86 -7.36
N GLY A 223 12.43 3.23 -8.17
CA GLY A 223 11.26 3.89 -8.75
C GLY A 223 11.58 4.97 -9.79
N ASP A 224 12.73 4.88 -10.45
CA ASP A 224 13.21 5.76 -11.52
C ASP A 224 12.71 5.36 -12.92
N CYS A 225 11.96 4.27 -13.00
CA CYS A 225 11.27 3.73 -14.17
C CYS A 225 10.02 2.95 -13.70
N GLY A 226 9.07 2.72 -14.61
CA GLY A 226 7.84 1.99 -14.35
C GLY A 226 6.61 2.69 -14.90
N GLN A 227 5.46 2.45 -14.27
CA GLN A 227 4.16 2.93 -14.72
C GLN A 227 3.37 3.55 -13.57
N VAL A 228 2.75 4.69 -13.81
CA VAL A 228 1.90 5.38 -12.84
C VAL A 228 0.54 5.59 -13.47
N GLY A 229 -0.51 5.09 -12.81
CA GLY A 229 -1.88 5.29 -13.24
C GLY A 229 -2.69 6.04 -12.20
N LEU A 230 -3.54 6.96 -12.66
CA LEU A 230 -4.52 7.68 -11.88
C LEU A 230 -5.89 7.53 -12.52
N TRP A 231 -6.87 7.07 -11.75
CA TRP A 231 -8.27 6.96 -12.16
C TRP A 231 -9.20 7.63 -11.16
N GLU A 232 -10.37 8.05 -11.62
CA GLU A 232 -11.47 8.52 -10.77
C GLU A 232 -12.65 7.56 -10.88
N TRP A 233 -13.26 7.21 -9.74
CA TRP A 233 -14.51 6.48 -9.71
C TRP A 233 -15.68 7.40 -10.12
N VAL A 234 -16.31 7.09 -11.25
CA VAL A 234 -17.43 7.87 -11.82
C VAL A 234 -18.82 7.27 -11.53
N GLY A 235 -18.91 6.39 -10.53
CA GLY A 235 -20.18 5.76 -10.12
C GLY A 235 -20.48 4.40 -10.77
N ALA A 236 -19.76 4.06 -11.84
CA ALA A 236 -19.90 2.76 -12.52
C ALA A 236 -18.56 2.12 -12.92
N ALA A 237 -17.51 2.93 -13.15
CA ALA A 237 -16.19 2.47 -13.53
C ALA A 237 -15.11 3.43 -13.01
N PHE A 238 -13.85 2.98 -13.07
CA PHE A 238 -12.68 3.83 -12.88
C PHE A 238 -12.29 4.45 -14.23
N ARG A 239 -12.56 5.75 -14.39
CA ARG A 239 -12.17 6.52 -15.57
C ARG A 239 -10.72 6.97 -15.41
N MET A 240 -9.86 6.64 -16.37
CA MET A 240 -8.46 7.06 -16.36
C MET A 240 -8.37 8.59 -16.49
N ILE A 241 -7.58 9.21 -15.62
CA ILE A 241 -7.32 10.66 -15.59
C ILE A 241 -5.92 10.95 -16.12
N GLU A 242 -4.94 10.16 -15.71
CA GLU A 242 -3.57 10.30 -16.18
C GLU A 242 -2.88 8.94 -16.15
N TYR A 243 -2.06 8.66 -17.17
CA TYR A 243 -1.16 7.51 -17.16
C TYR A 243 0.21 7.94 -17.63
N ARG A 244 1.23 7.50 -16.90
CA ARG A 244 2.63 7.78 -17.18
C ARG A 244 3.40 6.48 -17.27
N ALA A 245 4.39 6.44 -18.13
CA ALA A 245 5.25 5.28 -18.29
C ALA A 245 6.67 5.72 -18.64
N LYS A 246 7.64 5.01 -18.08
CA LYS A 246 9.06 5.11 -18.42
C LYS A 246 9.67 3.73 -18.34
N GLU A 247 10.05 3.13 -19.47
CA GLU A 247 10.61 1.78 -19.51
C GLU A 247 12.09 1.75 -19.10
N GLU A 248 12.84 2.81 -19.40
CA GLU A 248 14.28 2.89 -19.14
C GLU A 248 14.61 3.28 -17.68
N CYS A 249 15.36 2.41 -16.99
CA CYS A 249 15.82 2.60 -15.61
C CYS A 249 17.24 3.20 -15.54
N ASP A 250 17.40 4.43 -16.02
CA ASP A 250 18.68 5.16 -16.13
C ASP A 250 19.11 5.90 -14.85
N GLY A 251 18.32 5.85 -13.77
CA GLY A 251 18.56 6.61 -12.54
C GLY A 251 18.15 8.08 -12.60
N VAL A 252 17.48 8.53 -13.66
CA VAL A 252 17.07 9.92 -13.85
C VAL A 252 15.57 10.09 -13.60
N GLY A 253 15.25 11.03 -12.72
CA GLY A 253 13.88 11.40 -12.40
C GLY A 253 13.19 10.43 -11.44
N ASP A 254 11.89 10.66 -11.26
CA ASP A 254 10.99 9.86 -10.43
C ASP A 254 9.62 9.72 -11.11
N ALA A 255 8.71 9.00 -10.46
CA ALA A 255 7.33 8.77 -10.90
C ALA A 255 6.59 10.03 -11.43
N SER A 256 6.83 11.21 -10.85
CA SER A 256 6.19 12.47 -11.26
C SER A 256 6.76 13.05 -12.55
N SER A 257 8.00 12.66 -12.89
CA SER A 257 8.72 13.07 -14.09
C SER A 257 8.53 12.14 -15.29
N PHE A 258 7.89 10.98 -15.10
CA PHE A 258 7.66 10.04 -16.18
C PHE A 258 6.85 10.69 -17.32
N PRO A 259 7.18 10.38 -18.58
CA PRO A 259 6.39 10.78 -19.74
C PRO A 259 4.90 10.44 -19.58
N ILE A 260 4.06 11.38 -20.00
CA ILE A 260 2.61 11.20 -19.96
C ILE A 260 2.18 10.55 -21.25
N VAL A 261 1.66 9.34 -21.16
CA VAL A 261 1.16 8.58 -22.31
C VAL A 261 -0.34 8.73 -22.49
N PHE A 262 -1.05 9.13 -21.43
CA PHE A 262 -2.45 9.49 -21.49
C PHE A 262 -2.80 10.61 -20.51
N ARG A 263 -3.65 11.54 -20.95
CA ARG A 263 -4.29 12.54 -20.11
C ARG A 263 -5.77 12.65 -20.47
N GLY A 264 -6.62 12.31 -19.52
CA GLY A 264 -8.07 12.43 -19.62
C GLY A 264 -8.56 13.80 -19.13
N GLU A 265 -9.73 14.19 -19.59
CA GLU A 265 -10.47 15.34 -19.04
C GLU A 265 -11.06 14.96 -17.68
N ARG A 266 -10.96 15.87 -16.71
CA ARG A 266 -11.60 15.73 -15.39
C ARG A 266 -13.05 16.19 -15.45
#